data_AF-A0A2A4IXV1-F1
#
_entry.id   AF-A0A2A4IXV1-F1
#
_cell.length_a   1.000
_cell.length_b   1.000
_cell.length_c   1.000
_cell.angle_alpha   90.00
_cell.angle_beta   90.00
_cell.angle_gamma   90.00
#
_symmetry.space_group_name_H-M   'P 1'
#
loop_
_entity.id
_entity.type
_entity.pdbx_description
1 polymer ?
#
loop_
_entity_poly.entity_id
_entity_poly.type
_entity_poly.pdbx_seq_one_letter_code
_entity_poly.pdbx_strand_id
1 'polypeptide(L)'
;IQLYGFNKELYHNMSEAQHKSQGIVGISLMVQVGEPFNADFRLITSAFNKVTYRGASFPIKHLPLSSLLPNTQQYLTYEGSTTHPGCWETAVWIIFNKPIYISKQEMYALRQLMQGSQLTPKAPLGNNARPVQPLHHRTVRTNINFNKQGLQGSNNCPDMYRNMHYTGIFKSYINL
;
A
#
# COMPACT_ATOMS: atom_id res chain seq x y z
N ILE A 1 3.25 -0.90 2.04
CA ILE A 1 3.78 -1.71 0.90
C ILE A 1 2.74 -1.72 -0.19
N GLN A 2 3.14 -1.58 -1.45
CA GLN A 2 2.24 -1.72 -2.60
C GLN A 2 2.76 -2.86 -3.48
N LEU A 3 1.90 -3.80 -3.84
CA LEU A 3 2.16 -4.85 -4.83
C LEU A 3 1.34 -4.52 -6.06
N TYR A 4 1.98 -4.51 -7.23
CA TYR A 4 1.29 -4.27 -8.49
C TYR A 4 1.21 -5.55 -9.32
N GLY A 5 0.04 -5.80 -9.88
CA GLY A 5 -0.19 -6.81 -10.90
C GLY A 5 -0.87 -6.19 -12.11
N PHE A 6 -0.91 -6.93 -13.21
CA PHE A 6 -1.63 -6.54 -14.41
C PHE A 6 -2.48 -7.69 -14.93
N ASN A 7 -3.54 -7.37 -15.67
CA ASN A 7 -4.39 -8.37 -16.30
C ASN A 7 -3.66 -8.99 -17.51
N LYS A 8 -3.06 -10.17 -17.31
CA LYS A 8 -2.33 -10.91 -18.35
C LYS A 8 -3.25 -11.52 -19.42
N GLU A 9 -4.52 -11.74 -19.11
CA GLU A 9 -5.48 -12.27 -20.09
C GLU A 9 -5.83 -11.22 -21.15
N LEU A 10 -5.83 -9.94 -20.78
CA LEU A 10 -6.17 -8.83 -21.65
C LEU A 10 -4.95 -8.12 -22.27
N TYR A 11 -3.79 -8.17 -21.62
CA TYR A 11 -2.61 -7.40 -22.02
C TYR A 11 -1.33 -8.23 -22.01
N HIS A 12 -0.42 -7.95 -22.94
CA HIS A 12 0.82 -8.71 -23.07
C HIS A 12 1.85 -8.37 -21.98
N ASN A 13 1.82 -7.14 -21.48
CA ASN A 13 2.76 -6.65 -20.47
C ASN A 13 2.15 -5.51 -19.63
N MET A 14 2.80 -5.23 -18.51
CA MET A 14 2.37 -4.17 -17.59
C MET A 14 2.44 -2.77 -18.22
N SER A 15 3.39 -2.53 -19.13
CA SER A 15 3.58 -1.23 -19.79
C SER A 15 2.42 -0.87 -20.72
N GLU A 16 1.77 -1.86 -21.31
CA GLU A 16 0.54 -1.72 -22.08
C GLU A 16 -0.67 -1.54 -21.14
N ALA A 17 -0.80 -2.44 -20.16
CA ALA A 17 -1.93 -2.47 -19.23
C ALA A 17 -2.10 -1.18 -18.43
N GLN A 18 -1.00 -0.51 -18.06
CA GLN A 18 -1.05 0.75 -17.29
C GLN A 18 -1.79 1.89 -18.00
N HIS A 19 -1.98 1.81 -19.31
CA HIS A 19 -2.67 2.83 -20.11
C HIS A 19 -4.10 2.42 -20.51
N LYS A 20 -4.61 1.30 -19.97
CA LYS A 20 -5.91 0.73 -20.33
C LYS A 20 -6.78 0.58 -19.09
N SER A 21 -8.09 0.80 -19.26
CA SER A 21 -9.05 0.69 -18.17
C SER A 21 -8.96 -0.70 -17.53
N GLN A 22 -8.92 -0.74 -16.19
CA GLN A 22 -8.82 -1.97 -15.40
C GLN A 22 -7.60 -2.85 -15.73
N GLY A 23 -6.54 -2.27 -16.30
CA GLY A 23 -5.33 -3.01 -16.66
C GLY A 23 -4.44 -3.35 -15.47
N ILE A 24 -4.48 -2.55 -14.40
CA ILE A 24 -3.61 -2.70 -13.24
C ILE A 24 -4.41 -3.00 -11.98
N VAL A 25 -3.90 -3.93 -11.16
CA VAL A 25 -4.36 -4.14 -9.79
C VAL A 25 -3.25 -3.71 -8.82
N GLY A 26 -3.60 -2.86 -7.86
CA GLY A 26 -2.71 -2.42 -6.79
C GLY A 26 -3.19 -3.00 -5.46
N ILE A 27 -2.38 -3.84 -4.83
CA ILE A 27 -2.63 -4.33 -3.46
C ILE A 27 -1.82 -3.47 -2.50
N SER A 28 -2.50 -2.79 -1.58
CA SER A 28 -1.88 -1.94 -0.57
C SER A 28 -1.98 -2.56 0.82
N LEU A 29 -0.82 -2.64 1.48
CA LEU A 29 -0.66 -3.12 2.84
C LEU A 29 -0.15 -1.98 3.70
N MET A 30 -0.89 -1.67 4.76
CA MET A 30 -0.41 -0.75 5.79
C MET A 30 0.71 -1.41 6.60
N VAL A 31 1.68 -0.63 7.04
CA VAL A 31 2.81 -1.11 7.84
C VAL A 31 2.81 -0.33 9.14
N GLN A 32 2.87 -1.04 10.26
CA GLN A 32 2.87 -0.45 11.60
C GLN A 32 4.04 -1.00 12.41
N VAL A 33 4.64 -0.17 13.25
CA VAL A 33 5.63 -0.66 14.22
C VAL A 33 4.89 -1.33 15.38
N GLY A 34 5.21 -2.59 15.65
CA GLY A 34 4.54 -3.36 16.71
C GLY A 34 4.97 -4.82 16.78
N GLU A 35 4.35 -5.56 17.71
CA GLU A 35 4.56 -6.99 17.91
C GLU A 35 3.24 -7.77 17.75
N PRO A 36 3.30 -9.03 17.27
CA PRO A 36 4.48 -9.73 16.76
C PRO A 36 4.88 -9.21 15.37
N PHE A 37 6.18 -9.01 15.14
CA PHE A 37 6.69 -8.56 13.84
C PHE A 37 6.68 -9.70 12.81
N ASN A 38 6.55 -9.34 11.53
CA ASN A 38 6.57 -10.30 10.43
C ASN A 38 8.01 -10.77 10.15
N ALA A 39 8.33 -12.02 10.51
CA ALA A 39 9.67 -12.59 10.32
C ALA A 39 10.09 -12.66 8.84
N ASP A 40 9.16 -12.88 7.92
CA ASP A 40 9.46 -12.96 6.48
C ASP A 40 9.75 -11.59 5.88
N PHE A 41 9.24 -10.51 6.49
CA PHE A 41 9.61 -9.15 6.12
C PHE A 41 11.11 -8.88 6.35
N ARG A 42 11.78 -9.62 7.25
CA ARG A 42 13.23 -9.52 7.48
C ARG A 42 14.04 -9.81 6.23
N LEU A 43 13.56 -10.65 5.32
CA LEU A 43 14.24 -10.93 4.07
C LEU A 43 14.37 -9.67 3.22
N ILE A 44 13.31 -8.85 3.17
CA ILE A 44 13.32 -7.55 2.50
C ILE A 44 14.21 -6.56 3.26
N THR A 45 14.08 -6.46 4.58
CA THR A 45 14.82 -5.44 5.34
C THR A 45 16.31 -5.71 5.42
N SER A 46 16.73 -6.97 5.39
CA SER A 46 18.14 -7.36 5.29
C SER A 46 18.81 -6.86 4.00
N ALA A 47 18.02 -6.70 2.92
CA ALA A 47 18.50 -6.15 1.66
C ALA A 47 18.71 -4.63 1.71
N PHE A 48 18.03 -3.89 2.61
CA PHE A 48 18.12 -2.41 2.66
C PHE A 48 19.55 -1.90 2.83
N ASN A 49 20.35 -2.57 3.65
CA ASN A 49 21.77 -2.22 3.84
C ASN A 49 22.63 -2.47 2.60
N LYS A 50 22.14 -3.26 1.63
CA LYS A 50 22.80 -3.54 0.35
C LYS A 50 22.31 -2.63 -0.78
N VAL A 51 21.16 -1.96 -0.59
CA VAL A 51 20.53 -1.09 -1.60
C VAL A 51 20.38 0.35 -1.12
N THR A 52 21.26 0.82 -0.24
CA THR A 52 21.20 2.15 0.38
C THR A 52 21.16 3.29 -0.65
N TYR A 53 21.89 3.16 -1.76
CA TYR A 53 22.04 4.21 -2.76
C TYR A 53 21.22 3.93 -4.02
N ARG A 54 20.77 5.00 -4.69
CA ARG A 54 20.04 4.92 -5.96
C ARG A 54 20.83 4.13 -7.00
N GLY A 55 20.15 3.18 -7.64
CA GLY A 55 20.71 2.32 -8.68
C GLY A 55 21.32 1.00 -8.16
N ALA A 56 21.51 0.86 -6.84
CA ALA A 56 21.89 -0.41 -6.25
C ALA A 56 20.73 -1.42 -6.32
N SER A 57 21.06 -2.69 -6.51
CA SER A 57 20.11 -3.79 -6.56
C SER A 57 20.65 -4.99 -5.78
N PHE A 58 19.73 -5.76 -5.18
CA PHE A 58 20.09 -6.97 -4.46
C PHE A 58 19.04 -8.07 -4.72
N PRO A 59 19.45 -9.26 -5.20
CA PRO A 59 18.49 -10.32 -5.53
C PRO A 59 17.97 -11.02 -4.26
N ILE A 60 16.64 -11.13 -4.15
CA ILE A 60 15.96 -11.91 -3.11
C ILE A 60 15.46 -13.21 -3.74
N LYS A 61 15.98 -14.36 -3.29
CA LYS A 61 15.75 -15.67 -3.94
C LYS A 61 14.41 -16.31 -3.59
N HIS A 62 13.91 -16.12 -2.38
CA HIS A 62 12.67 -16.75 -1.90
C HIS A 62 11.90 -15.79 -1.00
N LEU A 63 10.77 -15.28 -1.49
CA LEU A 63 9.87 -14.41 -0.73
C LEU A 63 8.42 -14.78 -1.08
N PRO A 64 7.76 -15.65 -0.28
CA PRO A 64 6.39 -16.01 -0.56
C PRO A 64 5.49 -14.78 -0.37
N LEU A 65 4.73 -14.40 -1.40
CA LEU A 65 3.85 -13.22 -1.31
C LEU A 65 2.79 -13.38 -0.21
N SER A 66 2.34 -14.60 0.04
CA SER A 66 1.37 -14.92 1.10
C SER A 66 1.88 -14.56 2.49
N SER A 67 3.19 -14.61 2.76
CA SER A 67 3.72 -14.24 4.07
C SER A 67 3.76 -12.73 4.30
N LEU A 68 3.77 -11.94 3.23
CA LEU A 68 3.66 -10.49 3.32
C LEU A 68 2.22 -10.04 3.54
N LEU A 69 1.23 -10.88 3.23
CA LEU A 69 -0.16 -10.52 3.41
C LEU A 69 -0.55 -10.62 4.89
N PRO A 70 -1.33 -9.67 5.41
CA PRO A 70 -1.84 -9.74 6.76
C PRO A 70 -2.81 -10.92 6.89
N ASN A 71 -2.87 -11.53 8.07
CA ASN A 71 -3.87 -12.55 8.38
C ASN A 71 -5.25 -11.89 8.60
N THR A 72 -5.88 -11.47 7.50
CA THR A 72 -7.27 -11.02 7.40
C THR A 72 -7.76 -11.22 5.96
N GLN A 73 -9.05 -11.48 5.83
CA GLN A 73 -9.74 -11.45 4.53
C GLN A 73 -10.44 -10.12 4.29
N GLN A 74 -10.42 -9.21 5.26
CA GLN A 74 -11.09 -7.93 5.19
C GLN A 74 -10.29 -6.92 4.36
N TYR A 75 -10.95 -6.32 3.36
CA TYR A 75 -10.36 -5.30 2.50
C TYR A 75 -11.39 -4.26 2.06
N LEU A 76 -10.87 -3.14 1.57
CA LEU A 76 -11.59 -2.15 0.81
C LEU A 76 -11.06 -2.15 -0.63
N THR A 77 -11.92 -1.84 -1.59
CA THR A 77 -11.53 -1.75 -3.00
C THR A 77 -12.25 -0.61 -3.69
N TYR A 78 -11.53 0.06 -4.58
CA TYR A 78 -12.02 1.20 -5.34
C TYR A 78 -11.21 1.36 -6.63
N GLU A 79 -11.81 2.04 -7.62
CA GLU A 79 -11.13 2.41 -8.86
C GLU A 79 -10.37 3.74 -8.65
N GLY A 80 -9.11 3.78 -9.07
CA GLY A 80 -8.27 4.95 -8.88
C GLY A 80 -7.11 5.00 -9.86
N SER A 81 -6.09 5.79 -9.48
CA SER A 81 -4.90 5.98 -10.28
C SER A 81 -3.66 5.33 -9.66
N THR A 82 -2.62 5.19 -10.46
CA THR A 82 -1.28 4.89 -9.94
C THR A 82 -0.79 6.03 -9.03
N THR A 83 -0.04 5.69 -7.97
CA THR A 83 0.51 6.67 -7.01
C THR A 83 1.89 7.21 -7.40
N HIS A 84 2.34 6.89 -8.61
CA HIS A 84 3.63 7.25 -9.18
C HIS A 84 3.42 8.12 -10.43
N PRO A 85 4.47 8.82 -10.92
CA PRO A 85 4.36 9.67 -12.11
C PRO A 85 3.68 8.98 -13.29
N GLY A 86 2.82 9.70 -13.99
CA GLY A 86 1.87 9.16 -14.99
C GLY A 86 0.42 9.23 -14.50
N CYS A 87 0.16 8.96 -13.21
CA CYS A 87 -1.14 9.09 -12.55
C CYS A 87 -2.33 8.49 -13.34
N TRP A 88 -2.09 7.43 -14.11
CA TRP A 88 -3.10 6.82 -14.97
C TRP A 88 -4.25 6.25 -14.16
N GLU A 89 -5.49 6.59 -14.50
CA GLU A 89 -6.74 6.12 -13.87
C GLU A 89 -7.11 4.70 -14.33
N THR A 90 -6.16 3.77 -14.19
CA THR A 90 -6.23 2.41 -14.71
C THR A 90 -6.10 1.36 -13.61
N ALA A 91 -5.99 1.80 -12.36
CA ALA A 91 -5.69 0.95 -11.21
C ALA A 91 -6.95 0.62 -10.41
N VAL A 92 -7.21 -0.68 -10.22
CA VAL A 92 -8.13 -1.16 -9.19
C VAL A 92 -7.33 -1.40 -7.92
N TRP A 93 -7.66 -0.66 -6.86
CA TRP A 93 -6.99 -0.78 -5.58
C TRP A 93 -7.68 -1.81 -4.68
N ILE A 94 -6.87 -2.60 -3.97
CA ILE A 94 -7.29 -3.50 -2.89
C ILE A 94 -6.46 -3.11 -1.66
N ILE A 95 -7.12 -2.59 -0.63
CA ILE A 95 -6.49 -2.15 0.61
C ILE A 95 -6.91 -3.10 1.72
N PHE A 96 -5.96 -3.83 2.31
CA PHE A 96 -6.24 -4.69 3.45
C PHE A 96 -6.53 -3.87 4.72
N ASN A 97 -7.52 -4.31 5.50
CA ASN A 97 -7.96 -3.64 6.74
C ASN A 97 -7.06 -3.92 7.96
N LYS A 98 -5.95 -4.65 7.77
CA LYS A 98 -5.02 -5.01 8.83
C LYS A 98 -3.60 -4.66 8.41
N PRO A 99 -2.83 -3.96 9.24
CA PRO A 99 -1.44 -3.70 8.93
C PRO A 99 -0.61 -4.96 9.10
N ILE A 100 0.55 -4.99 8.44
CA ILE A 100 1.65 -5.84 8.86
C ILE A 100 2.49 -5.12 9.91
N TYR A 101 3.05 -5.89 10.83
CA TYR A 101 3.87 -5.35 11.90
C TYR A 101 5.35 -5.53 11.61
N ILE A 102 6.12 -4.47 11.86
CA ILE A 102 7.58 -4.46 11.73
C ILE A 102 8.21 -3.97 13.03
N SER A 103 9.47 -4.33 13.25
CA SER A 103 10.27 -3.82 14.35
C SER A 103 10.71 -2.37 14.13
N LYS A 104 11.09 -1.70 15.23
CA LYS A 104 11.70 -0.35 15.17
C LYS A 104 12.98 -0.33 14.33
N GLN A 105 13.79 -1.39 14.41
CA GLN A 105 15.05 -1.52 13.68
C GLN A 105 14.82 -1.61 12.16
N GLU A 106 13.81 -2.38 11.74
CA GLU A 106 13.41 -2.49 10.34
C GLU A 106 12.91 -1.15 9.78
N MET A 107 12.10 -0.43 10.56
CA MET A 107 11.65 0.91 10.19
C MET A 107 12.83 1.90 10.09
N TYR A 108 13.80 1.78 11.00
CA TYR A 108 15.01 2.60 10.95
C TYR A 108 15.82 2.33 9.69
N ALA A 109 16.05 1.06 9.33
CA ALA A 109 16.76 0.68 8.10
C ALA A 109 16.09 1.25 6.83
N LEU A 110 14.75 1.25 6.78
CA LEU A 110 14.01 1.85 5.66
C LEU A 110 14.25 3.37 5.53
N ARG A 111 14.40 4.07 6.66
CA ARG A 111 14.67 5.53 6.69
C ARG A 111 16.12 5.89 6.37
N GLN A 112 17.03 4.92 6.32
CA GLN A 112 18.45 5.13 5.97
C GLN A 112 18.72 5.06 4.45
N LEU A 113 17.72 4.67 3.65
CA LEU A 113 17.85 4.68 2.19
C LEU A 113 18.06 6.11 1.68
N MET A 114 18.79 6.27 0.58
CA MET A 114 19.22 7.55 0.03
C MET A 114 18.61 7.80 -1.36
N GLN A 115 18.21 9.03 -1.65
CA GLN A 115 17.70 9.42 -2.97
C GLN A 115 18.80 9.48 -4.05
N GLY A 116 20.06 9.66 -3.64
CA GLY A 116 21.22 9.85 -4.50
C GLY A 116 22.05 8.58 -4.69
N SER A 117 23.01 8.63 -5.61
CA SER A 117 23.99 7.55 -5.78
C SER A 117 25.09 7.65 -4.70
N GLN A 118 25.96 6.65 -4.60
CA GLN A 118 27.08 6.68 -3.66
C GLN A 118 28.06 7.83 -3.95
N LEU A 119 28.25 8.19 -5.23
CA LEU A 119 29.12 9.28 -5.67
C LEU A 119 28.49 10.66 -5.46
N THR A 120 27.16 10.73 -5.46
CA THR A 120 26.39 11.97 -5.30
C THR A 120 25.24 11.73 -4.32
N PRO A 121 25.55 11.55 -3.02
CA PRO A 121 24.52 11.31 -2.02
C PRO A 121 23.60 12.53 -1.95
N LYS A 122 22.29 12.27 -1.95
CA LYS A 122 21.24 13.28 -1.78
C LYS A 122 20.61 13.11 -0.40
N ALA A 123 19.48 13.77 -0.16
CA ALA A 123 18.71 13.57 1.06
C ALA A 123 18.32 12.08 1.24
N PRO A 124 18.09 11.64 2.49
CA PRO A 124 17.43 10.38 2.76
C PRO A 124 16.12 10.25 1.98
N LEU A 125 15.77 9.02 1.61
CA LEU A 125 14.53 8.68 0.94
C LEU A 125 13.37 8.74 1.94
N GLY A 126 12.98 9.97 2.29
CA GLY A 126 11.82 10.28 3.12
C GLY A 126 10.67 10.86 2.30
N ASN A 127 9.47 10.81 2.87
CA ASN A 127 8.26 11.45 2.34
C ASN A 127 7.92 11.08 0.88
N ASN A 128 8.26 9.85 0.47
CA ASN A 128 7.97 9.30 -0.85
C ASN A 128 6.51 8.80 -0.98
N ALA A 129 5.57 9.54 -0.37
CA ALA A 129 4.15 9.22 -0.39
C ALA A 129 3.36 10.34 -1.07
N ARG A 130 2.41 9.97 -1.92
CA ARG A 130 1.46 10.91 -2.52
C ARG A 130 0.45 11.38 -1.45
N PRO A 131 0.13 12.69 -1.38
CA PRO A 131 -0.91 13.19 -0.48
C PRO A 131 -2.29 12.56 -0.76
N VAL A 132 -3.14 12.51 0.25
CA VAL A 132 -4.53 12.04 0.12
C VAL A 132 -5.24 12.88 -0.95
N GLN A 133 -5.90 12.18 -1.88
CA GLN A 133 -6.66 12.80 -2.96
C GLN A 133 -8.15 12.75 -2.62
N PRO A 134 -8.97 13.70 -3.11
CA PRO A 134 -10.40 13.68 -2.86
C PRO A 134 -11.07 12.43 -3.48
N LEU A 135 -12.16 11.99 -2.86
CA LEU A 135 -12.88 10.80 -3.32
C LEU A 135 -13.64 11.04 -4.63
N HIS A 136 -14.06 12.27 -4.93
CA HIS A 136 -14.79 12.65 -6.15
C HIS A 136 -15.97 11.71 -6.47
N HIS A 137 -16.78 11.38 -5.46
CA HIS A 137 -17.96 10.49 -5.58
C HIS A 137 -17.68 9.05 -6.02
N ARG A 138 -16.42 8.62 -6.01
CA ARG A 138 -16.08 7.21 -6.30
C ARG A 138 -16.65 6.28 -5.25
N THR A 139 -17.21 5.17 -5.72
CA THR A 139 -17.73 4.12 -4.85
C THR A 139 -16.58 3.32 -4.24
N VAL A 140 -16.53 3.30 -2.91
CA VAL A 140 -15.65 2.39 -2.16
C VAL A 140 -16.47 1.15 -1.78
N ARG A 141 -15.99 -0.02 -2.16
CA ARG A 141 -16.59 -1.30 -1.81
C ARG A 141 -15.77 -1.97 -0.71
N THR A 142 -16.41 -2.73 0.16
CA THR A 142 -15.73 -3.46 1.22
C THR A 142 -16.49 -4.72 1.60
N ASN A 143 -15.77 -5.73 2.06
CA ASN A 143 -16.34 -6.93 2.68
C ASN A 143 -16.29 -6.88 4.22
N ILE A 144 -15.94 -5.74 4.81
CA ILE A 144 -15.94 -5.53 6.26
C ILE A 144 -17.39 -5.44 6.74
N ASN A 145 -17.72 -6.28 7.72
CA ASN A 145 -19.02 -6.23 8.38
C ASN A 145 -18.92 -5.33 9.62
N PHE A 146 -19.41 -4.11 9.51
CA PHE A 146 -19.38 -3.11 10.59
C PHE A 146 -20.38 -3.39 11.73
N ASN A 147 -21.28 -4.38 11.59
CA ASN A 147 -22.31 -4.68 12.58
C ASN A 147 -21.87 -5.73 13.63
N LYS A 148 -20.67 -6.32 13.51
CA LYS A 148 -20.18 -7.39 14.41
C LYS A 148 -19.39 -6.91 15.64
N GLN A 149 -19.60 -5.68 16.11
CA GLN A 149 -18.87 -5.08 17.25
C GLN A 149 -19.23 -5.63 18.65
N GLY A 150 -19.82 -6.83 18.75
CA GLY A 150 -20.36 -7.38 19.99
C GLY A 150 -19.52 -8.46 20.71
N LEU A 151 -18.35 -8.86 20.22
CA LEU A 151 -17.54 -9.93 20.85
C LEU A 151 -16.15 -9.40 21.22
N GLN A 152 -16.08 -8.64 22.32
CA GLN A 152 -14.84 -8.45 23.06
C GLN A 152 -14.42 -9.81 23.64
N GLY A 153 -13.38 -10.45 23.09
CA GLY A 153 -12.90 -11.72 23.63
C GLY A 153 -11.95 -12.55 22.77
N SER A 154 -11.47 -12.08 21.63
CA SER A 154 -10.42 -12.75 20.86
C SER A 154 -9.50 -11.71 20.25
N ASN A 155 -8.22 -12.02 20.05
CA ASN A 155 -7.14 -11.17 19.51
C ASN A 155 -7.37 -10.69 18.05
N ASN A 156 -8.61 -10.40 17.69
CA ASN A 156 -9.03 -9.91 16.39
C ASN A 156 -8.98 -8.38 16.39
N CYS A 157 -8.37 -7.84 15.35
CA CYS A 157 -8.03 -6.43 15.19
C CYS A 157 -9.13 -5.49 15.70
N PRO A 158 -8.79 -4.50 16.54
CA PRO A 158 -9.71 -3.44 16.89
C PRO A 158 -10.22 -2.79 15.61
N ASP A 159 -11.53 -2.77 15.46
CA ASP A 159 -12.20 -2.11 14.35
C ASP A 159 -11.73 -0.66 14.23
N MET A 160 -11.56 -0.25 12.98
CA MET A 160 -11.38 1.13 12.55
C MET A 160 -12.31 2.04 13.35
N TYR A 161 -11.73 2.85 14.24
CA TYR A 161 -12.42 3.61 15.26
C TYR A 161 -13.59 4.43 14.67
N ARG A 162 -14.70 4.48 15.41
CA ARG A 162 -16.07 4.96 15.09
C ARG A 162 -16.22 6.41 14.59
N ASN A 163 -15.12 7.11 14.27
CA ASN A 163 -15.09 8.53 13.90
C ASN A 163 -14.53 8.81 12.49
N MET A 164 -14.47 7.82 11.58
CA MET A 164 -14.26 8.11 10.16
C MET A 164 -15.59 8.41 9.47
N HIS A 165 -16.07 9.65 9.63
CA HIS A 165 -17.09 10.18 8.73
C HIS A 165 -16.46 10.30 7.34
N TYR A 166 -16.91 9.49 6.38
CA TYR A 166 -16.63 9.73 4.97
C TYR A 166 -17.34 11.04 4.57
N THR A 167 -16.66 12.17 4.75
CA THR A 167 -17.13 13.46 4.26
C THR A 167 -16.77 13.58 2.79
N GLY A 168 -17.66 13.08 1.93
CA GLY A 168 -17.66 13.52 0.54
C GLY A 168 -18.05 14.99 0.52
N ILE A 169 -17.11 15.89 0.21
CA ILE A 169 -17.44 17.30 -0.04
C ILE A 169 -18.24 17.36 -1.35
N PHE A 170 -19.56 17.29 -1.24
CA PHE A 170 -20.47 17.66 -2.32
C PHE A 170 -20.53 19.19 -2.32
N LYS A 171 -19.69 19.83 -3.13
CA LYS A 171 -19.89 21.24 -3.48
C LYS A 171 -20.81 21.30 -4.69
N SER A 172 -22.12 21.31 -4.43
CA SER A 172 -23.10 21.80 -5.39
C SER A 172 -22.96 23.32 -5.47
N TYR A 173 -22.25 23.81 -6.48
CA TYR A 173 -22.39 25.20 -6.89
C TYR A 173 -23.62 25.29 -7.80
N ILE A 174 -24.77 25.56 -7.20
CA ILE A 174 -25.86 26.26 -7.88
C ILE A 174 -25.89 27.63 -7.23
N ASN A 175 -25.52 28.66 -7.99
CA ASN A 175 -25.95 30.02 -7.72
C ASN A 175 -26.51 30.57 -9.04
N LEU A 176 -27.70 31.15 -8.90
CA LEU A 176 -28.55 31.80 -9.89
C LEU A 176 -27.82 32.80 -10.78
#